data_AF-A0A822D4F2-F1
#
_entry.id   AF-A0A822D4F2-F1
#
_cell.length_a   1.000
_cell.length_b   1.000
_cell.length_c   1.000
_cell.angle_alpha   90.00
_cell.angle_beta   90.00
_cell.angle_gamma   90.00
#
_symmetry.space_group_name_H-M   'P 1'
#
loop_
_entity.id
_entity.type
_entity.pdbx_description
1 polymer ?
#
loop_
_entity_poly.entity_id
_entity_poly.type
_entity_poly.pdbx_seq_one_letter_code
_entity_poly.pdbx_strand_id
1 'polypeptide(L)'
;MKLLGDGIRENPKAFRGRFRKMAESAFKFYCGSAVLFYQDLKVDQDQFIARNTAAGQIFIHGDLHAENFGTYMDNHGILNFDVNDFDEGYVGSFTWDVKHLLASRNLVCH
;
A
#
# COMPACT_ATOMS: atom_id res chain seq x y z
N MET A 1 -5.41 12.60 5.43
CA MET A 1 -5.19 13.94 4.82
C MET A 1 -4.43 14.93 5.72
N LYS A 2 -4.75 15.05 7.01
CA LYS A 2 -4.00 15.93 7.95
C LYS A 2 -2.51 15.58 8.05
N LEU A 3 -2.17 14.29 8.20
CA LEU A 3 -0.78 13.78 8.23
C LEU A 3 0.02 14.09 6.96
N LEU A 4 -0.63 14.04 5.77
CA LEU A 4 0.00 14.41 4.51
C LEU A 4 0.28 15.91 4.45
N GLY A 5 -0.69 16.73 4.87
CA GLY A 5 -0.55 18.19 4.92
C GLY A 5 0.51 18.66 5.91
N ASP A 6 0.60 18.01 7.07
CA ASP A 6 1.60 18.30 8.09
C ASP A 6 3.00 17.89 7.60
N GLY A 7 3.14 16.70 6.99
CA GLY A 7 4.41 16.25 6.40
C GLY A 7 4.93 17.15 5.26
N ILE A 8 4.03 17.69 4.42
CA ILE A 8 4.40 18.66 3.37
C ILE A 8 4.99 19.94 3.98
N ARG A 9 4.43 20.40 5.12
CA ARG A 9 4.89 21.61 5.82
C ARG A 9 6.24 21.38 6.49
N GLU A 10 6.44 20.21 7.10
CA GLU A 10 7.67 19.85 7.82
C GLU A 10 8.83 19.56 6.86
N ASN A 11 8.59 18.88 5.73
CA ASN A 11 9.64 18.59 4.75
C ASN A 11 9.21 18.82 3.28
N PRO A 12 9.12 20.08 2.84
CA PRO A 12 8.65 20.42 1.50
C PRO A 12 9.55 19.90 0.37
N LYS A 13 10.85 19.71 0.63
CA LYS A 13 11.81 19.20 -0.37
C LYS A 13 11.60 17.70 -0.61
N ALA A 14 11.47 16.90 0.44
CA ALA A 14 11.19 15.48 0.32
C ALA A 14 9.87 15.23 -0.41
N PHE A 15 8.82 15.98 -0.07
CA PHE A 15 7.52 15.88 -0.72
C PHE A 15 7.55 16.29 -2.20
N ARG A 16 8.33 17.31 -2.59
CA ARG A 16 8.53 17.61 -4.01
C ARG A 16 9.17 16.44 -4.78
N GLY A 17 10.13 15.75 -4.16
CA GLY A 17 10.72 14.54 -4.74
C GLY A 17 9.68 13.42 -4.90
N ARG A 18 8.89 13.17 -3.85
CA ARG A 18 7.78 12.20 -3.88
C ARG A 18 6.77 12.51 -4.98
N PHE A 19 6.31 13.76 -5.10
CA PHE A 19 5.35 14.15 -6.12
C PHE A 19 5.90 14.05 -7.55
N ARG A 20 7.19 14.34 -7.76
CA ARG A 20 7.82 14.10 -9.06
C ARG A 20 7.78 12.62 -9.45
N LYS A 21 8.16 11.73 -8.53
CA LYS A 21 8.08 10.27 -8.74
C LYS A 21 6.65 9.81 -9.02
N MET A 22 5.69 10.30 -8.24
CA MET A 22 4.26 9.98 -8.45
C MET A 22 3.75 10.43 -9.82
N ALA A 23 4.28 11.53 -10.37
CA ALA A 23 3.87 12.04 -11.68
C ALA A 23 4.43 11.24 -12.86
N GLU A 24 5.34 10.28 -12.63
CA GLU A 24 5.99 9.52 -13.71
C GLU A 24 5.05 8.51 -14.38
N SER A 25 4.05 7.97 -13.66
CA SER A 25 3.04 7.07 -14.23
C SER A 25 1.82 6.92 -13.32
N ALA A 26 0.72 6.39 -13.86
CA ALA A 26 -0.46 6.04 -13.08
C ALA A 26 -0.13 5.03 -11.96
N PHE A 27 0.76 4.07 -12.25
CA PHE A 27 1.26 3.12 -11.26
C PHE A 27 2.03 3.81 -10.12
N LYS A 28 2.97 4.71 -10.42
CA LYS A 28 3.73 5.44 -9.39
C LYS A 28 2.84 6.39 -8.57
N PHE A 29 1.84 7.00 -9.20
CA PHE A 29 0.81 7.76 -8.49
C PHE A 29 0.04 6.86 -7.52
N TYR A 30 -0.40 5.69 -7.99
CA TYR A 30 -1.16 4.74 -7.20
C TYR A 30 -0.42 4.30 -5.93
N CYS A 31 0.81 3.78 -6.06
CA CYS A 31 1.66 3.43 -4.92
C CYS A 31 1.89 4.62 -3.98
N GLY A 32 2.27 5.78 -4.55
CA GLY A 32 2.56 6.97 -3.74
C GLY A 32 1.35 7.59 -3.03
N SER A 33 0.13 7.14 -3.32
CA SER A 33 -1.13 7.65 -2.78
C SER A 33 -2.02 6.60 -2.12
N ALA A 34 -1.45 5.47 -1.66
CA ALA A 34 -2.15 4.38 -0.96
C ALA A 34 -3.19 4.86 0.07
N VAL A 35 -2.85 5.88 0.87
CA VAL A 35 -3.77 6.48 1.86
C VAL A 35 -5.12 6.90 1.27
N LEU A 36 -5.18 7.36 0.02
CA LEU A 36 -6.43 7.71 -0.66
C LEU A 36 -7.24 6.45 -0.97
N PHE A 37 -6.60 5.41 -1.52
CA PHE A 37 -7.25 4.15 -1.81
C PHE A 37 -7.88 3.52 -0.57
N TYR A 38 -7.14 3.43 0.53
CA TYR A 38 -7.67 2.86 1.77
C TYR A 38 -8.73 3.76 2.41
N GLN A 39 -8.68 5.08 2.19
CA GLN A 39 -9.74 5.98 2.61
C GLN A 39 -11.04 5.70 1.82
N ASP A 40 -10.94 5.43 0.52
CA ASP A 40 -12.09 5.08 -0.33
C ASP A 40 -12.66 3.70 0.03
N LEU A 41 -11.83 2.73 0.42
CA LEU A 41 -12.29 1.40 0.86
C LEU A 41 -13.05 1.41 2.20
N LYS A 42 -12.89 2.43 3.05
CA LYS A 42 -13.65 2.52 4.32
C LYS A 42 -15.16 2.62 4.13
N VAL A 43 -15.61 3.09 2.96
CA VAL A 43 -17.03 3.18 2.62
C VAL A 43 -17.50 2.01 1.75
N ASP A 44 -16.60 1.11 1.36
CA ASP A 44 -16.92 -0.09 0.59
C ASP A 44 -17.63 -1.14 1.47
N GLN A 45 -18.67 -1.78 0.92
CA GLN A 45 -19.38 -2.85 1.60
C GLN A 45 -18.69 -4.19 1.29
N ASP A 46 -17.65 -4.50 2.05
CA ASP A 46 -16.96 -5.77 1.90
C ASP A 46 -17.82 -6.95 2.38
N GLN A 47 -18.44 -7.65 1.43
CA GLN A 47 -19.32 -8.79 1.72
C GLN A 47 -18.60 -9.96 2.40
N PHE A 48 -17.29 -10.09 2.20
CA PHE A 48 -16.51 -11.15 2.83
C PHE A 48 -16.39 -10.89 4.34
N ILE A 49 -16.13 -9.63 4.71
CA ILE A 49 -16.05 -9.20 6.10
C ILE A 49 -17.42 -9.17 6.77
N ALA A 50 -18.47 -8.79 6.04
CA ALA A 50 -19.84 -8.83 6.55
C ALA A 50 -20.26 -10.23 7.04
N ARG A 51 -19.70 -11.28 6.43
CA ARG A 51 -19.95 -12.68 6.80
C ARG A 51 -18.97 -13.24 7.84
N ASN A 52 -17.83 -12.58 8.04
CA ASN A 52 -16.80 -12.97 9.00
C ASN A 52 -16.13 -11.73 9.59
N THR A 53 -16.69 -11.19 10.66
CA THR A 53 -16.22 -9.96 11.30
C THR A 53 -14.79 -10.10 11.85
N ALA A 54 -14.38 -11.30 12.28
CA ALA A 54 -13.01 -11.55 12.74
C ALA A 54 -11.98 -11.39 11.61
N ALA A 55 -12.36 -11.67 10.36
CA ALA A 55 -11.50 -11.43 9.19
C ALA A 55 -11.29 -9.93 8.87
N GLY A 56 -12.08 -9.04 9.48
CA GLY A 56 -11.96 -7.59 9.36
C GLY A 56 -11.03 -6.92 10.38
N GLN A 57 -10.42 -7.70 11.28
CA GLN A 57 -9.57 -7.19 12.37
C GLN A 57 -8.19 -7.83 12.36
N ILE A 58 -7.52 -7.81 11.21
CA ILE A 58 -6.15 -8.33 11.09
C ILE A 58 -5.16 -7.20 10.81
N PHE A 59 -3.88 -7.40 11.15
CA PHE A 59 -2.83 -6.51 10.67
C PHE A 59 -2.67 -6.69 9.16
N ILE A 60 -2.87 -5.60 8.44
CA ILE A 60 -2.64 -5.51 7.00
C ILE A 60 -1.36 -4.69 6.75
N HIS A 61 -0.77 -4.91 5.58
CA HIS A 61 0.45 -4.25 5.12
C HIS A 61 0.23 -2.75 4.90
N GLY A 62 -0.93 -2.36 4.34
CA GLY A 62 -1.33 -0.95 4.26
C GLY A 62 -0.72 -0.15 3.09
N ASP A 63 0.17 -0.75 2.31
CA ASP A 63 0.59 -0.28 0.98
C ASP A 63 0.97 -1.47 0.07
N LEU A 64 0.20 -2.56 0.10
CA LEU A 64 0.61 -3.78 -0.61
C LEU A 64 0.49 -3.61 -2.13
N HIS A 65 1.61 -3.45 -2.83
CA HIS A 65 1.66 -3.33 -4.30
C HIS A 65 2.75 -4.18 -4.94
N ALA A 66 2.72 -4.32 -6.26
CA ALA A 66 3.61 -5.21 -7.01
C ALA A 66 5.11 -4.99 -6.71
N GLU A 67 5.56 -3.74 -6.54
CA GLU A 67 6.96 -3.42 -6.23
C GLU A 67 7.39 -3.71 -4.77
N ASN A 68 6.46 -4.08 -3.87
CA ASN A 68 6.79 -4.43 -2.49
C ASN A 68 7.21 -5.89 -2.34
N PHE A 69 7.02 -6.70 -3.39
CA PHE A 69 7.54 -8.06 -3.46
C PHE A 69 8.98 -8.04 -3.96
N GLY A 70 9.87 -8.69 -3.23
CA GLY A 70 11.28 -8.77 -3.60
C GLY A 70 11.88 -10.11 -3.23
N THR A 71 13.07 -10.34 -3.76
CA THR A 71 13.91 -11.47 -3.35
C THR A 71 15.16 -10.96 -2.66
N TYR A 72 15.53 -11.55 -1.54
CA TYR A 72 16.81 -11.27 -0.87
C TYR A 72 17.48 -12.59 -0.45
N MET A 73 18.80 -12.56 -0.32
CA MET A 73 19.57 -13.69 0.16
C MET A 73 19.78 -13.53 1.66
N ASP A 74 19.45 -14.54 2.46
CA ASP A 74 19.75 -14.51 3.89
C ASP A 74 21.22 -14.86 4.18
N ASN A 75 21.59 -14.79 5.46
CA ASN A 75 22.94 -15.08 5.94
C ASN A 75 23.35 -16.55 5.77
N HIS A 76 22.42 -17.43 5.40
CA HIS A 76 22.67 -18.85 5.10
C HIS A 76 22.76 -19.11 3.59
N GLY A 77 22.67 -18.08 2.75
CA GLY A 77 22.71 -18.20 1.29
C GLY A 77 21.38 -18.68 0.69
N ILE A 78 20.28 -18.64 1.45
CA ILE A 78 18.96 -19.03 0.96
C ILE A 78 18.29 -17.81 0.34
N LEU A 79 17.78 -17.98 -0.89
CA LEU A 79 16.99 -16.96 -1.57
C LEU A 79 15.57 -16.97 -1.01
N ASN A 80 15.22 -15.91 -0.31
CA ASN A 80 13.89 -15.68 0.24
C ASN A 80 13.09 -14.75 -0.69
N PHE A 81 11.82 -15.07 -0.88
CA PHE A 81 10.85 -14.19 -1.53
C PHE A 81 9.91 -13.66 -0.45
N ASP A 82 9.85 -12.34 -0.29
CA ASP A 82 9.07 -11.72 0.77
C ASP A 82 8.51 -10.36 0.35
N VAL A 83 7.61 -9.85 1.19
CA VAL A 83 7.07 -8.50 1.14
C VAL A 83 7.86 -7.61 2.09
N ASN A 84 8.21 -6.41 1.65
CA ASN A 84 8.92 -5.42 2.47
C ASN A 84 8.04 -4.20 2.77
N ASP A 85 8.56 -3.30 3.62
CA ASP A 85 8.02 -1.94 3.88
C ASP A 85 6.63 -1.92 4.54
N PHE A 86 6.57 -2.08 5.86
CA PHE A 86 5.34 -2.17 6.65
C PHE A 86 5.01 -0.86 7.41
N ASP A 87 5.59 0.27 7.00
CA ASP A 87 5.45 1.55 7.71
C ASP A 87 4.00 2.08 7.66
N GLU A 88 3.25 1.68 6.64
CA GLU A 88 1.83 1.99 6.45
C GLU A 88 0.88 0.96 7.09
N GLY A 89 1.39 -0.04 7.82
CA GLY A 89 0.58 -1.13 8.38
C GLY A 89 -0.41 -0.69 9.46
N TYR A 90 -1.63 -1.24 9.42
CA TYR A 90 -2.66 -1.01 10.44
C TYR A 90 -3.67 -2.16 10.51
N VAL A 91 -4.57 -2.12 11.50
CA VAL A 91 -5.62 -3.15 11.64
C VAL A 91 -6.78 -2.86 10.67
N GLY A 92 -7.07 -3.81 9.79
CA GLY A 92 -8.13 -3.71 8.80
C GLY A 92 -8.51 -5.05 8.18
N SER A 93 -9.26 -4.98 7.08
CA SER A 93 -9.65 -6.15 6.30
C SER A 93 -8.52 -6.59 5.38
N PHE A 94 -8.16 -7.88 5.41
CA PHE A 94 -7.15 -8.46 4.50
C PHE A 94 -7.49 -8.23 3.02
N THR A 95 -8.78 -8.14 2.69
CA THR A 95 -9.24 -7.91 1.31
C THR A 95 -8.77 -6.57 0.75
N TRP A 96 -8.46 -5.59 1.61
CA TRP A 96 -8.01 -4.28 1.18
C TRP A 96 -6.64 -4.34 0.53
N ASP A 97 -5.70 -5.07 1.15
CA ASP A 97 -4.38 -5.34 0.57
C ASP A 97 -4.47 -6.16 -0.72
N VAL A 98 -5.35 -7.17 -0.75
CA VAL A 98 -5.57 -7.97 -1.96
C VAL A 98 -6.10 -7.10 -3.10
N LYS A 99 -7.07 -6.22 -2.83
CA LYS A 99 -7.59 -5.27 -3.82
C LYS A 99 -6.50 -4.28 -4.26
N HIS A 100 -5.69 -3.78 -3.32
CA HIS A 100 -4.61 -2.84 -3.61
C HIS A 100 -3.56 -3.46 -4.54
N LEU A 101 -3.14 -4.69 -4.21
CA LEU A 101 -2.21 -5.46 -5.01
C LEU A 101 -2.74 -5.70 -6.42
N LEU A 102 -3.99 -6.15 -6.56
CA LEU A 102 -4.60 -6.42 -7.86
C LEU A 102 -4.72 -5.16 -8.71
N ALA A 103 -5.10 -4.03 -8.13
CA ALA A 103 -5.13 -2.75 -8.84
C ALA A 103 -3.72 -2.33 -9.30
N SER A 104 -2.72 -2.43 -8.42
CA SER A 104 -1.32 -2.13 -8.78
C SER A 104 -0.80 -3.02 -9.92
N ARG A 105 -1.13 -4.31 -9.89
CA ARG A 105 -0.77 -5.28 -10.94
C ARG A 105 -1.41 -4.93 -12.28
N ASN A 106 -2.67 -4.49 -12.29
CA ASN A 106 -3.32 -4.05 -13.52
C ASN A 106 -2.67 -2.77 -14.08
N LEU A 107 -2.23 -1.85 -13.21
CA LEU A 107 -1.58 -0.60 -13.63
C LEU A 107 -0.14 -0.78 -14.15
N VAL A 108 0.57 -1.84 -13.72
CA VAL A 108 1.94 -2.11 -14.19
C VAL A 108 2.00 -2.98 -15.45
N CYS A 109 0.95 -3.76 -15.73
CA CYS A 109 0.88 -4.67 -16.88
C CYS A 109 0.12 -4.10 -18.09
N HIS A 110 -0.44 -2.89 -18.00
CA HIS A 110 -1.09 -2.14 -19.08
C HIS A 110 -0.24 -0.94 -19.50
#